data_AF-M1BFE2-F1
#
_entry.id   AF-M1BFE2-F1
#
_cell.length_a   1.000
_cell.length_b   1.000
_cell.length_c   1.000
_cell.angle_alpha   90.00
_cell.angle_beta   90.00
_cell.angle_gamma   90.00
#
_symmetry.space_group_name_H-M   'P 1'
#
loop_
_entity.id
_entity.type
_entity.pdbx_description
1 polymer ?
#
loop_
_entity_poly.entity_id
_entity_poly.type
_entity_poly.pdbx_seq_one_letter_code
_entity_poly.pdbx_strand_id
1 'polypeptide(L)' 'MSWCAGFGGDFYKAYFEVMPEQPGFEERRDLYMLYHYLNHYNLFGSGYRSSAMSIIDDYLRMLNV' A
#
# COMPACT_ATOMS: atom_id res chain seq x y z
N MET A 1 -2.56 3.88 -4.51
CA MET A 1 -1.28 3.87 -5.24
C MET A 1 -1.17 5.14 -6.07
N SER A 2 -0.27 6.05 -5.70
CA SER A 2 0.09 7.23 -6.51
C SER A 2 1.59 7.47 -6.40
N TRP A 3 2.37 6.44 -6.73
CA TRP A 3 3.80 6.58 -7.01
C TRP A 3 3.97 6.29 -8.50
N CYS A 4 4.14 7.38 -9.27
CA CYS A 4 4.33 7.46 -10.72
C CYS A 4 3.11 7.25 -11.64
N ALA A 5 1.99 6.71 -11.18
CA ALA A 5 0.70 6.81 -11.88
C ALA A 5 -0.44 6.59 -10.89
N GLY A 6 -1.44 7.49 -10.92
CA GLY A 6 -2.69 7.27 -10.20
C GLY A 6 -3.59 6.39 -11.06
N PHE A 7 -3.79 5.13 -10.66
CA PHE A 7 -4.82 4.30 -11.27
C PHE A 7 -6.19 4.77 -10.75
N GLY A 8 -7.02 5.29 -11.65
CA GLY A 8 -8.38 5.72 -11.35
C GLY A 8 -9.36 4.55 -11.21
N GLY A 9 -10.61 4.86 -10.86
CA GLY A 9 -11.66 3.86 -10.67
C GLY A 9 -11.91 2.98 -11.90
N ASP A 10 -11.83 3.54 -13.11
CA ASP A 10 -12.03 2.79 -14.35
C ASP A 10 -11.00 1.67 -14.55
N PHE A 11 -9.76 1.87 -14.09
CA PHE A 11 -8.72 0.84 -14.13
C PHE A 11 -9.09 -0.34 -13.22
N TYR A 12 -9.41 -0.06 -11.94
CA TYR A 12 -9.75 -1.12 -10.99
C TYR A 12 -11.04 -1.83 -11.38
N LYS A 13 -12.02 -1.10 -11.94
CA LYS A 13 -13.25 -1.70 -12.46
C LYS A 13 -12.94 -2.74 -13.55
N ALA A 14 -12.20 -2.36 -14.59
CA ALA A 14 -11.83 -3.27 -15.67
C ALA A 14 -10.94 -4.43 -15.18
N TYR A 15 -10.06 -4.16 -14.20
CA TYR A 15 -9.20 -5.19 -13.60
C TYR A 15 -10.04 -6.25 -12.87
N PHE A 16 -10.97 -5.84 -12.01
CA PHE A 16 -11.80 -6.75 -11.20
C PHE A 16 -12.91 -7.45 -12.00
N GLU A 17 -13.25 -6.96 -13.20
CA GLU A 17 -14.10 -7.69 -14.16
C GLU A 17 -13.43 -8.98 -14.66
N VAL A 18 -12.10 -9.00 -14.79
CA VAL A 18 -11.34 -10.16 -15.28
C VAL A 18 -10.76 -11.00 -14.13
N MET A 19 -10.25 -10.33 -13.09
CA MET A 19 -9.67 -10.99 -11.91
C MET A 19 -10.42 -10.53 -10.66
N PRO A 20 -11.40 -11.30 -10.16
CA PRO A 20 -12.23 -10.90 -9.04
C PRO A 20 -11.42 -10.55 -7.79
N GLU A 21 -11.86 -9.51 -7.09
CA GLU A 21 -11.27 -9.10 -5.82
C GLU A 21 -11.36 -10.22 -4.78
N GLN A 22 -10.24 -10.45 -4.08
CA GLN A 22 -10.19 -11.44 -3.01
C GLN A 22 -10.41 -10.79 -1.64
N PRO A 23 -11.00 -11.52 -0.66
CA PRO A 23 -11.15 -11.01 0.69
C PRO A 23 -9.82 -10.48 1.26
N GLY A 24 -9.88 -9.29 1.86
CA GLY A 24 -8.71 -8.64 2.44
C GLY A 24 -7.85 -7.83 1.46
N PHE A 25 -8.31 -7.58 0.23
CA PHE A 25 -7.56 -6.81 -0.77
C PHE A 25 -7.22 -5.39 -0.28
N GLU A 26 -8.23 -4.65 0.19
CA GLU A 26 -8.06 -3.27 0.65
C GLU A 26 -7.10 -3.17 1.82
N GLU A 27 -7.20 -4.09 2.78
CA GLU A 27 -6.30 -4.17 3.92
C GLU A 27 -4.87 -4.41 3.42
N ARG A 28 -4.64 -5.49 2.66
CA ARG A 28 -3.30 -5.88 2.18
C ARG A 28 -2.66 -4.86 1.24
N ARG A 29 -3.44 -3.97 0.62
CA ARG A 29 -2.91 -2.91 -0.26
C ARG A 29 -1.83 -2.08 0.44
N ASP A 30 -2.06 -1.70 1.69
CA ASP A 30 -1.13 -0.86 2.43
C ASP A 30 0.12 -1.65 2.84
N LEU A 31 0.00 -2.96 3.11
CA LEU A 31 1.14 -3.84 3.35
C LEU A 31 2.04 -3.97 2.10
N TYR A 32 1.46 -4.08 0.90
CA TYR A 32 2.24 -4.08 -0.34
C TYR A 32 2.92 -2.71 -0.58
N MET A 33 2.24 -1.62 -0.23
CA MET A 33 2.80 -0.28 -0.32
C MET A 33 3.95 -0.04 0.67
N LEU A 34 3.89 -0.64 1.86
CA LEU A 34 4.95 -0.55 2.88
C LEU A 34 6.31 -0.98 2.34
N TYR A 35 6.37 -2.07 1.57
CA TYR A 35 7.62 -2.50 0.92
C TYR A 35 8.24 -1.37 0.08
N HIS A 36 7.42 -0.68 -0.71
CA HIS A 36 7.91 0.42 -1.55
C HIS A 36 8.37 1.63 -0.73
N TYR A 37 7.65 1.98 0.35
CA TYR A 37 8.08 3.06 1.25
C TYR A 37 9.40 2.73 1.94
N LEU A 38 9.60 1.49 2.39
CA LEU A 38 10.87 1.05 2.95
C LEU A 38 12.00 1.09 1.91
N ASN A 39 11.74 0.61 0.69
CA ASN A 39 12.70 0.68 -0.40
C ASN A 39 13.09 2.14 -0.70
N HIS A 40 12.13 3.06 -0.72
CA HIS A 40 12.43 4.47 -0.97
C HIS A 40 13.07 5.17 0.21
N TYR A 41 12.75 4.77 1.45
CA TYR A 41 13.49 5.22 2.61
C TYR A 41 14.97 4.86 2.49
N ASN A 42 15.26 3.62 2.10
CA ASN A 42 16.64 3.15 1.90
C ASN A 42 17.36 3.86 0.73
N LEU A 43 16.67 4.10 -0.39
CA LEU A 43 17.29 4.65 -1.60
C LEU A 43 17.36 6.18 -1.63
N PHE A 44 16.37 6.86 -1.04
CA PHE A 44 16.15 8.30 -1.21
C PHE A 44 16.09 9.06 0.13
N GLY A 45 16.25 8.37 1.25
CA GLY A 45 16.42 8.96 2.57
C GLY A 45 15.12 9.20 3.33
N SER A 46 15.26 9.91 4.45
CA SER A 46 14.30 9.95 5.56
C SER A 46 12.92 10.54 5.24
N GLY A 47 12.74 11.19 4.08
CA GLY A 47 11.44 11.72 3.66
C GLY A 47 10.33 10.66 3.56
N TYR A 48 10.71 9.39 3.44
CA TYR A 48 9.76 8.26 3.34
C TYR A 48 9.54 7.51 4.66
N ARG A 49 10.29 7.86 5.71
CA ARG A 49 10.24 7.15 7.01
C ARG A 49 8.85 7.26 7.66
N SER A 50 8.25 8.45 7.68
CA SER A 50 6.95 8.68 8.31
C SER A 50 5.84 7.84 7.66
N SER A 51 5.84 7.75 6.33
CA SER A 51 4.89 6.92 5.58
C SER A 51 5.04 5.43 5.88
N ALA A 52 6.29 4.92 5.93
CA ALA A 52 6.53 3.54 6.32
C ALA A 52 6.08 3.26 7.76
N MET A 53 6.44 4.13 8.69
CA MET A 53 6.09 3.96 10.11
C MET A 53 4.58 4.02 10.35
N SER A 54 3.84 4.91 9.69
CA SER A 54 2.39 4.98 9.83
C SER A 54 1.72 3.65 9.51
N ILE A 55 2.11 3.01 8.39
CA ILE A 55 1.54 1.72 8.00
C ILE A 55 1.91 0.63 9.03
N ILE A 56 3.16 0.60 9.49
CA ILE A 56 3.60 -0.37 10.51
C ILE A 56 2.75 -0.21 11.78
N ASP A 57 2.60 1.02 12.28
CA ASP A 57 1.85 1.29 13.51
C ASP A 57 0.37 0.92 13.37
N ASP A 58 -0.25 1.19 12.21
CA ASP A 58 -1.65 0.84 11.95
C ASP A 58 -1.85 -0.68 11.92
N TYR A 59 -0.91 -1.42 11.35
CA TYR A 59 -0.95 -2.89 11.33
C TYR A 59 -0.70 -3.52 12.71
N LEU A 60 0.22 -2.99 13.50
CA LEU A 60 0.44 -3.46 14.87
C LEU A 60 -0.81 -3.27 15.73
N ARG A 61 -1.48 -2.10 15.62
CA ARG A 61 -2.77 -1.84 16.26
C ARG A 61 -3.85 -2.80 15.79
N MET A 62 -3.97 -3.03 14.49
CA MET A 62 -4.96 -3.96 13.93
C MET A 62 -4.77 -5.39 14.44
N LEU A 63 -3.51 -5.83 14.60
CA LEU A 63 -3.16 -7.17 15.06
C LEU A 63 -3.18 -7.31 16.59
N ASN A 64 -3.37 -6.22 17.34
CA ASN A 64 -3.32 -6.17 18.81
C ASN A 64 -2.00 -6.74 19.37
N VAL A 65 -0.87 -6.36 18.78
CA VAL A 65 0.49 -6.74 19.23
C VAL A 65 1.35 -5.53 19.55
#